data_AF-A0A850TBY9-F1
#
_entry.id   AF-A0A850TBY9-F1
#
_cell.length_a   1.000
_cell.length_b   1.000
_cell.length_c   1.000
_cell.angle_alpha   90.00
_cell.angle_beta   90.00
_cell.angle_gamma   90.00
#
_symmetry.space_group_name_H-M   'P 1'
#
loop_
_entity.id
_entity.type
_entity.pdbx_description
1 polymer ?
#
loop_
_entity_poly.entity_id
_entity_poly.type
_entity_poly.pdbx_seq_one_letter_code
_entity_poly.pdbx_strand_id
1 'polypeptide(L)'
;LRAIGIVEFCVHRKLQEDQDTLQGIYPGNPRRSTASPSVDLLLEAFNGMDFFITDLPNGQHFEQISPLNEVQRKILYLLDLPESIYNKMTQKVKYGLRMGTISS
;
A
#
# COMPACT_ATOMS: atom_id res chain seq x y z
N LEU A 1 -14.42 -13.35 1.15
CA LEU A 1 -15.46 -12.63 1.93
C LEU A 1 -14.96 -12.05 3.26
N ARG A 2 -14.18 -12.76 4.09
CA ARG A 2 -13.79 -12.24 5.43
C ARG A 2 -12.90 -10.98 5.41
N ALA A 3 -11.86 -10.93 4.58
CA ALA A 3 -10.96 -9.77 4.52
C ALA A 3 -11.64 -8.51 3.96
N ILE A 4 -12.44 -8.67 2.90
CA ILE A 4 -13.18 -7.56 2.25
C ILE A 4 -14.07 -6.83 3.26
N GLY A 5 -14.91 -7.59 3.98
CA GLY A 5 -15.82 -7.00 4.95
C GLY A 5 -15.10 -6.31 6.10
N ILE A 6 -13.92 -6.80 6.50
CA ILE A 6 -13.10 -6.17 7.56
C ILE A 6 -12.54 -4.83 7.07
N VAL A 7 -11.95 -4.79 5.86
CA VAL A 7 -11.39 -3.55 5.28
C VAL A 7 -12.46 -2.47 5.18
N GLU A 8 -13.60 -2.82 4.60
CA GLU A 8 -14.73 -1.90 4.42
C GLU A 8 -15.28 -1.42 5.77
N PHE A 9 -15.51 -2.34 6.71
CA PHE A 9 -15.97 -2.02 8.07
C PHE A 9 -15.02 -1.08 8.83
N CYS A 10 -13.71 -1.38 8.81
CA CYS A 10 -12.71 -0.57 9.51
C CYS A 10 -12.68 0.88 8.99
N VAL A 11 -12.67 1.04 7.67
CA VAL A 11 -12.65 2.37 7.04
C VAL A 11 -13.92 3.14 7.32
N HIS A 12 -15.10 2.52 7.14
CA HIS A 12 -16.39 3.18 7.41
C HIS A 12 -16.50 3.61 8.86
N ARG A 13 -16.14 2.71 9.78
CA ARG A 13 -16.17 3.02 11.21
C ARG A 13 -15.32 4.24 11.55
N LYS A 14 -14.07 4.27 11.08
CA LYS A 14 -13.13 5.36 11.42
C LYS A 14 -13.55 6.69 10.78
N LEU A 15 -14.05 6.67 9.54
CA LEU A 15 -14.62 7.87 8.90
C LEU A 15 -15.85 8.42 9.65
N GLN A 16 -16.71 7.53 10.17
CA GLN A 16 -17.86 7.94 10.97
C GLN A 16 -17.45 8.52 12.33
N GLU A 17 -16.50 7.88 13.03
CA GLU A 17 -15.95 8.34 14.31
C GLU A 17 -15.29 9.72 14.16
N ASP A 18 -14.54 9.94 13.08
CA ASP A 18 -13.84 11.20 12.79
C ASP A 18 -14.73 12.26 12.12
N GLN A 19 -16.00 11.93 11.82
CA GLN A 19 -16.92 12.76 11.01
C GLN A 19 -16.30 13.26 9.69
N ASP A 20 -15.49 12.41 9.05
CA ASP A 20 -14.63 12.77 7.93
C ASP A 20 -15.08 12.08 6.63
N THR A 21 -14.51 12.50 5.51
CA THR A 21 -14.67 11.88 4.20
C THR A 21 -13.32 11.60 3.55
N LEU A 22 -13.28 10.59 2.70
CA LEU A 22 -12.09 10.27 1.92
C LEU A 22 -12.16 10.98 0.57
N GLN A 23 -11.51 12.14 0.48
CA GLN A 23 -11.37 12.93 -0.75
C GLN A 23 -10.25 12.38 -1.63
N GLY A 24 -10.41 12.50 -2.95
CA GLY A 24 -9.37 12.16 -3.93
C GLY A 24 -9.28 10.69 -4.31
N ILE A 25 -10.17 9.86 -3.77
CA ILE A 25 -10.17 8.42 -4.02
C ILE A 25 -10.67 8.03 -5.43
N TYR A 26 -11.39 8.91 -6.13
CA TYR A 26 -11.86 8.64 -7.48
C TYR A 26 -10.80 9.04 -8.51
N PRO A 27 -10.28 8.09 -9.32
CA PRO A 27 -9.34 8.41 -10.40
C PRO A 27 -9.91 9.48 -11.34
N GLY A 28 -9.11 10.48 -11.68
CA GLY A 28 -9.53 11.58 -12.55
C GLY A 28 -10.50 12.59 -11.92
N ASN A 29 -10.97 12.39 -10.69
CA ASN A 29 -11.84 13.34 -9.99
C ASN A 29 -11.36 13.64 -8.56
N PRO A 30 -10.23 14.35 -8.41
CA PRO A 30 -9.54 14.52 -7.12
C PRO A 30 -10.36 15.31 -6.09
N ARG A 31 -11.35 16.10 -6.51
CA ARG A 31 -12.20 16.87 -5.60
C ARG A 31 -13.34 16.05 -4.99
N ARG A 32 -13.69 14.92 -5.59
CA ARG A 32 -14.79 14.08 -5.11
C ARG A 32 -14.37 13.34 -3.85
N SER A 33 -15.28 13.27 -2.89
CA SER A 33 -15.10 12.54 -1.63
C SER A 33 -16.27 11.61 -1.36
N THR A 34 -16.06 10.66 -0.45
CA THR A 34 -17.11 9.77 0.07
C THR A 34 -16.84 9.44 1.53
N ALA A 35 -17.91 9.34 2.34
CA ALA A 35 -17.86 8.84 3.71
C ALA A 35 -17.94 7.30 3.79
N SER A 36 -18.33 6.65 2.68
CA SER A 36 -18.56 5.22 2.61
C SER A 36 -17.93 4.63 1.32
N PRO A 37 -16.58 4.61 1.22
CA PRO A 37 -15.91 3.99 0.07
C PRO A 37 -16.09 2.47 0.08
N SER A 38 -16.36 1.86 -1.07
CA SER A 38 -16.35 0.39 -1.20
C SER A 38 -14.93 -0.15 -1.14
N VAL A 39 -14.79 -1.46 -0.84
CA VAL A 39 -13.47 -2.11 -0.88
C VAL A 39 -12.80 -1.98 -2.26
N ASP A 40 -13.56 -2.08 -3.34
CA ASP A 40 -13.02 -2.01 -4.70
C ASP A 40 -12.43 -0.63 -4.97
N LEU A 41 -13.09 0.43 -4.50
CA LEU A 41 -12.61 1.79 -4.63
C LEU A 41 -11.36 2.05 -3.76
N LEU A 42 -11.29 1.44 -2.59
CA LEU A 42 -10.10 1.47 -1.73
C LEU A 42 -8.91 0.76 -2.38
N LEU A 43 -9.14 -0.39 -3.02
CA LEU A 43 -8.09 -1.15 -3.71
C LEU A 43 -7.64 -0.45 -5.00
N GLU A 44 -8.55 0.16 -5.75
CA GLU A 44 -8.24 0.90 -6.97
C GLU A 44 -7.28 2.07 -6.69
N ALA A 45 -7.34 2.68 -5.49
CA ALA A 45 -6.39 3.72 -5.10
C ALA A 45 -4.93 3.25 -4.99
N PHE A 46 -4.69 1.94 -4.92
CA PHE A 46 -3.35 1.33 -4.96
C PHE A 46 -3.01 0.73 -6.34
N ASN A 47 -3.90 0.85 -7.33
CA ASN A 47 -3.62 0.39 -8.68
C ASN A 47 -2.50 1.23 -9.32
N GLY A 48 -1.65 0.58 -10.11
CA GLY A 48 -0.49 1.23 -10.74
C GLY A 48 0.66 1.61 -9.78
N MET A 49 0.71 1.02 -8.58
CA MET A 49 1.92 1.07 -7.76
C MET A 49 2.89 -0.02 -8.21
N ASP A 50 4.12 0.40 -8.51
CA ASP A 50 5.17 -0.50 -8.99
C ASP A 50 6.15 -0.84 -7.87
N PHE A 51 6.60 -2.09 -7.89
CA PHE A 51 7.69 -2.58 -7.05
C PHE A 51 8.72 -3.24 -7.94
N PHE A 52 9.94 -2.69 -7.92
CA PHE A 52 11.05 -3.11 -8.75
C PHE A 52 12.17 -3.64 -7.89
N ILE A 53 12.63 -4.84 -8.20
CA ILE A 53 13.81 -5.47 -7.61
C ILE A 53 14.71 -5.91 -8.74
N THR A 54 15.99 -5.52 -8.71
CA THR A 54 16.99 -6.04 -9.65
C THR A 54 18.36 -6.17 -8.99
N ASP A 55 19.13 -7.15 -9.46
CA ASP A 55 20.55 -7.27 -9.16
C ASP A 55 21.37 -6.57 -10.24
N LEU A 56 22.22 -5.65 -9.83
CA LEU A 56 23.11 -4.92 -10.71
C LEU A 56 24.38 -5.74 -11.01
N PRO A 57 25.02 -5.57 -12.18
CA PRO A 57 26.24 -6.30 -12.55
C PRO A 57 27.42 -6.13 -11.59
N ASN A 58 27.41 -5.08 -10.77
CA ASN A 58 28.42 -4.82 -9.73
C ASN A 58 28.13 -5.54 -8.40
N GLY A 59 27.14 -6.43 -8.36
CA GLY A 59 26.73 -7.17 -7.17
C GLY A 59 25.89 -6.35 -6.17
N GLN A 60 25.47 -5.13 -6.54
CA GLN A 60 24.55 -4.34 -5.73
C GLN A 60 23.10 -4.77 -5.99
N HIS A 61 22.30 -4.76 -4.94
CA HIS A 61 20.86 -4.98 -5.03
C HIS A 61 20.14 -3.64 -5.10
N PHE A 62 19.26 -3.47 -6.08
CA PHE A 62 18.47 -2.27 -6.27
C PHE A 62 16.99 -2.58 -6.07
N GLU A 63 16.38 -1.92 -5.09
CA GLU A 63 14.95 -2.02 -4.76
C GLU A 63 14.31 -0.64 -4.85
N GLN A 64 13.22 -0.53 -5.60
CA GLN A 64 12.41 0.69 -5.69
C GLN A 64 10.94 0.34 -5.51
N ILE A 65 10.24 1.15 -4.73
CA ILE A 65 8.80 1.06 -4.55
C ILE A 65 8.18 2.44 -4.82
N SER A 66 7.03 2.48 -5.51
CA SER A 66 6.32 3.73 -5.73
C SER A 66 5.99 4.40 -4.39
N PRO A 67 6.28 5.70 -4.19
CA PRO A 67 5.95 6.38 -2.95
C PRO A 67 4.43 6.44 -2.76
N LEU A 68 3.98 6.37 -1.51
CA LEU A 68 2.58 6.58 -1.19
C LEU A 68 2.18 8.03 -1.49
N ASN A 69 1.00 8.23 -2.08
CA ASN A 69 0.37 9.54 -2.17
C ASN A 69 -0.51 9.82 -0.91
N GLU A 70 -1.11 11.02 -0.84
CA GLU A 70 -1.92 11.43 0.31
C GLU A 70 -3.14 10.52 0.55
N VAL A 71 -3.82 10.11 -0.51
CA VAL A 71 -5.01 9.24 -0.43
C VAL A 71 -4.62 7.87 0.11
N GLN A 72 -3.54 7.29 -0.41
CA GLN A 72 -3.04 5.98 0.02
C GLN A 72 -2.59 6.00 1.49
N ARG A 73 -1.90 7.06 1.93
CA ARG A 73 -1.56 7.26 3.35
C ARG A 73 -2.81 7.37 4.21
N LYS A 74 -3.82 8.12 3.77
CA LYS A 74 -5.11 8.23 4.48
C LYS A 74 -5.81 6.88 4.58
N ILE A 75 -5.79 6.05 3.53
CA ILE A 75 -6.35 4.69 3.57
C ILE A 75 -5.62 3.83 4.61
N LEU A 76 -4.28 3.86 4.66
CA LEU A 76 -3.52 3.12 5.68
C LEU A 76 -3.88 3.58 7.11
N TYR A 77 -3.99 4.89 7.34
CA TYR A 77 -4.46 5.45 8.62
C TYR A 77 -5.86 4.96 9.00
N LEU A 78 -6.80 4.96 8.05
CA LEU A 78 -8.19 4.51 8.28
C LEU A 78 -8.27 3.01 8.58
N LEU A 79 -7.31 2.22 8.07
CA LEU A 79 -7.15 0.80 8.36
C LEU A 79 -6.35 0.51 9.64
N ASP A 80 -5.89 1.54 10.34
CA ASP A 80 -5.00 1.42 11.50
C ASP A 80 -3.67 0.70 11.19
N LEU A 81 -3.22 0.84 9.94
CA LEU A 81 -1.98 0.27 9.45
C LEU A 81 -0.89 1.34 9.44
N PRO A 82 0.28 1.09 10.05
CA PRO A 82 1.39 2.03 9.96
C PRO A 82 1.95 2.05 8.53
N GLU A 83 2.27 3.23 8.00
CA GLU A 83 2.95 3.39 6.69
C GLU A 83 4.24 2.57 6.58
N SER A 84 4.87 2.28 7.73
CA SER A 84 6.05 1.42 7.79
C SER A 84 5.82 0.01 7.22
N ILE A 85 4.58 -0.51 7.19
CA ILE A 85 4.27 -1.80 6.53
C ILE A 85 4.61 -1.72 5.05
N TYR A 86 4.26 -0.62 4.39
CA TYR A 86 4.58 -0.39 2.98
C TYR A 86 6.08 -0.21 2.76
N ASN A 87 6.72 0.64 3.57
CA ASN A 87 8.15 0.92 3.48
C ASN A 87 9.07 -0.24 3.91
N LYS A 88 8.53 -1.28 4.57
CA LYS A 88 9.26 -2.49 4.94
C LYS A 88 9.22 -3.56 3.85
N MET A 89 8.40 -3.39 2.80
CA MET A 89 8.38 -4.32 1.67
C MET A 89 9.73 -4.34 0.91
N THR A 90 10.44 -3.21 0.90
CA THR A 90 11.81 -3.06 0.35
C THR A 90 12.92 -3.54 1.29
N GLN A 91 12.60 -4.15 2.44
CA GLN A 91 13.61 -4.57 3.43
C GLN A 91 13.71 -6.10 3.56
N LYS A 92 12.68 -6.84 3.15
CA LYS A 92 12.60 -8.29 3.37
C LYS A 92 13.18 -9.16 2.24
N VAL A 93 13.57 -8.58 1.11
CA VAL A 93 14.16 -9.34 -0.01
C VAL A 93 15.54 -9.92 0.36
N LYS A 94 16.19 -9.39 1.40
CA LYS A 94 17.49 -9.88 1.92
C LYS A 94 17.54 -11.34 2.37
N TYR A 95 16.42 -12.01 2.60
CA TYR A 95 16.41 -13.40 3.12
C TYR A 95 16.12 -14.49 2.07
N GLY A 96 15.94 -14.12 0.79
CA GLY A 96 15.63 -15.07 -0.29
C GLY A 96 16.82 -15.49 -1.17
N LEU A 97 17.95 -14.79 -1.12
CA LEU A 97 19.12 -15.03 -1.99
C LEU A 97 20.37 -15.39 -1.16
N ARG A 98 20.27 -16.48 -0.41
CA ARG A 98 21.44 -17.25 0.04
C ARG A 98 21.29 -18.69 -0.43
N MET A 99 21.47 -18.92 -1.72
CA MET A 99 21.87 -20.23 -2.23
C MET A 99 22.83 -20.04 -3.39
N GLY A 100 24.09 -20.36 -3.13
CA GLY A 100 25.18 -20.21 -4.08
C GLY A 100 26.56 -20.15 -3.45
N THR A 101 26.79 -20.84 -2.33
CA THR A 101 28.14 -21.33 -2.04
C THR A 101 28.47 -22.36 -3.12
N ILE A 102 29.39 -22.04 -4.02
CA ILE A 102 30.20 -23.09 -4.64
C ILE A 102 31.65 -22.71 -4.36
N SER A 103 32.19 -23.38 -3.36
CA SER A 103 33.60 -23.66 -3.21
C SER A 103 34.07 -24.50 -4.40
N SER A 104 35.13 -24.06 -5.09
CA SER A 104 36.37 -24.81 -5.39
C SER A 104 37.20 -24.01 -6.39
#